data_AF-A0A497FTB0-F1
#
_entry.id   AF-A0A497FTB0-F1
#
_cell.length_a   1.000
_cell.length_b   1.000
_cell.length_c   1.000
_cell.angle_alpha   90.00
_cell.angle_beta   90.00
_cell.angle_gamma   90.00
#
_symmetry.space_group_name_H-M   'P 1'
#
loop_
_entity.id
_entity.type
_entity.pdbx_description
1 polymer ?
#
loop_
_entity_poly.entity_id
_entity_poly.type
_entity_poly.pdbx_seq_one_letter_code
_entity_poly.pdbx_strand_id
1 'polypeptide(L)'
;MSSIIEEIQKGFVLLVYDLPYDKKLKSWYDWATSKLRSLGYPIQFSVVLMPEYRIKEAIVVVDKIKKKLEWNGFRKYIDEVDVKIIRFSTKSPEDAKMMLDIFRELLRDTLKYAKEEAMRKLKEGEDYTKVKAYIQKVVSRIRKQDALKLIERDSELKQLYASLNVLMAGT
;
A
#
# COMPACT_ATOMS: atom_id res chain seq x y z
N MET A 1 1.06 19.43 -11.51
CA MET A 1 -0.31 19.04 -11.12
C MET A 1 -1.15 18.57 -12.32
N SER A 2 -1.18 19.28 -13.47
CA SER A 2 -1.97 18.82 -14.63
C SER A 2 -1.58 17.41 -15.11
N SER A 3 -0.28 17.08 -15.12
CA SER A 3 0.20 15.74 -15.52
C SER A 3 -0.29 14.60 -14.61
N ILE A 4 -0.44 14.83 -13.30
CA ILE A 4 -0.92 13.80 -12.36
C ILE A 4 -2.42 13.59 -12.52
N ILE A 5 -3.17 14.68 -12.74
CA ILE A 5 -4.60 14.61 -13.02
C ILE A 5 -4.85 13.82 -14.31
N GLU A 6 -4.07 14.06 -15.35
CA GLU A 6 -4.10 13.26 -16.58
C GLU A 6 -3.73 11.79 -16.33
N GLU A 7 -2.72 11.51 -15.49
CA GLU A 7 -2.37 10.13 -15.10
C GLU A 7 -3.52 9.41 -14.37
N ILE A 8 -4.27 10.13 -13.53
CA ILE A 8 -5.46 9.60 -12.84
C ILE A 8 -6.61 9.37 -13.82
N GLN A 9 -6.83 10.32 -14.74
CA GLN A 9 -7.84 10.20 -15.80
C GLN A 9 -7.54 9.06 -16.78
N LYS A 10 -6.26 8.72 -16.99
CA LYS A 10 -5.82 7.57 -17.81
C LYS A 10 -6.18 6.21 -17.22
N GLY A 11 -6.64 6.14 -15.97
CA GLY A 11 -7.35 4.98 -15.45
C GLY A 11 -6.78 4.46 -14.13
N PHE A 12 -7.66 4.43 -13.13
CA PHE A 12 -7.49 3.68 -11.89
C PHE A 12 -8.59 2.62 -11.79
N VAL A 13 -8.30 1.58 -11.02
CA VAL A 13 -9.24 0.51 -10.72
C VAL A 13 -9.29 0.28 -9.22
N LEU A 14 -10.43 -0.21 -8.74
CA LEU A 14 -10.58 -0.71 -7.39
C LEU A 14 -10.27 -2.21 -7.41
N LEU A 15 -9.23 -2.60 -6.68
CA LEU A 15 -8.99 -3.99 -6.32
C LEU A 15 -9.64 -4.22 -4.96
N VAL A 16 -10.69 -5.02 -4.93
CA VAL A 16 -11.41 -5.44 -3.73
C VAL A 16 -11.11 -6.91 -3.49
N TYR A 17 -10.77 -7.29 -2.27
CA TYR A 17 -10.46 -8.68 -1.96
C TYR A 17 -11.13 -9.16 -0.68
N ASP A 18 -11.55 -10.41 -0.69
CA ASP A 18 -11.91 -11.18 0.48
C ASP A 18 -11.05 -12.44 0.50
N LEU A 19 -10.39 -12.68 1.64
CA LEU A 19 -9.42 -13.76 1.79
C LEU A 19 -9.82 -14.64 2.98
N PRO A 20 -9.69 -15.97 2.86
CA PRO A 20 -9.99 -16.88 3.95
C PRO A 20 -9.11 -16.57 5.17
N TYR A 21 -9.72 -16.57 6.35
CA TYR A 21 -9.02 -16.31 7.60
C TYR A 21 -9.28 -17.41 8.63
N ASP A 22 -8.18 -17.92 9.19
CA ASP A 22 -8.12 -18.85 10.32
C ASP A 22 -6.84 -18.50 11.11
N LYS A 23 -6.78 -18.81 12.41
CA LYS A 23 -5.55 -18.73 13.22
C LYS A 23 -4.36 -19.41 12.52
N LYS A 24 -4.59 -20.55 11.84
CA LYS A 24 -3.55 -21.28 11.09
C LYS A 24 -3.11 -20.56 9.81
N LEU A 25 -3.97 -19.70 9.26
CA LEU A 25 -3.71 -18.95 8.04
C LEU A 25 -3.11 -17.56 8.29
N LYS A 26 -3.01 -17.10 9.55
CA LYS A 26 -2.59 -15.73 9.90
C LYS A 26 -1.34 -15.27 9.12
N SER A 27 -0.28 -16.07 9.11
CA SER A 27 0.96 -15.70 8.40
C SER A 27 0.78 -15.60 6.88
N TRP A 28 -0.01 -16.51 6.29
CA TRP A 28 -0.35 -16.45 4.87
C TRP A 28 -1.23 -15.23 4.57
N TYR A 29 -2.22 -14.94 5.42
CA TYR A 29 -3.14 -13.84 5.29
C TYR A 29 -2.43 -12.49 5.33
N ASP A 30 -1.54 -12.30 6.31
CA ASP A 30 -0.72 -11.08 6.43
C ASP A 30 0.17 -10.90 5.21
N TRP A 31 0.75 -11.99 4.68
CA TRP A 31 1.56 -11.96 3.47
C TRP A 31 0.72 -11.63 2.22
N ALA A 32 -0.42 -12.29 2.03
CA ALA A 32 -1.30 -12.10 0.88
C ALA A 32 -1.85 -10.66 0.85
N THR A 33 -2.33 -10.18 2.01
CA THR A 33 -2.75 -8.80 2.24
C THR A 33 -1.62 -7.82 1.91
N SER A 34 -0.39 -8.10 2.37
CA SER A 34 0.75 -7.24 2.04
C SER A 34 1.07 -7.22 0.55
N LYS A 35 0.84 -8.30 -0.20
CA LYS A 35 1.05 -8.34 -1.66
C LYS A 35 -0.01 -7.52 -2.40
N LEU A 36 -1.29 -7.74 -2.09
CA LEU A 36 -2.39 -7.00 -2.72
C LEU A 36 -2.30 -5.50 -2.42
N ARG A 37 -2.07 -5.14 -1.15
CA ARG A 37 -1.89 -3.73 -0.74
C ARG A 37 -0.64 -3.08 -1.31
N SER A 38 0.32 -3.83 -1.85
CA SER A 38 1.52 -3.25 -2.49
C SER A 38 1.30 -2.81 -3.93
N LEU A 39 0.15 -3.19 -4.52
CA LEU A 39 -0.16 -2.87 -5.92
C LEU A 39 -0.57 -1.41 -6.12
N GLY A 40 -0.99 -0.70 -5.09
CA GLY A 40 -1.40 0.71 -5.17
C GLY A 40 -1.71 1.31 -3.80
N TYR A 41 -2.64 2.26 -3.75
CA TYR A 41 -3.03 3.01 -2.57
C TYR A 41 -4.13 2.26 -1.80
N PRO A 42 -3.86 1.70 -0.61
CA PRO A 42 -4.89 1.02 0.15
C PRO A 42 -5.81 2.03 0.86
N ILE A 43 -7.01 2.22 0.31
CA ILE A 43 -7.99 3.19 0.85
C ILE A 43 -8.81 2.63 2.02
N GLN A 44 -8.97 1.31 2.07
CA GLN A 44 -9.57 0.57 3.19
C GLN A 44 -8.80 -0.72 3.43
N PHE A 45 -9.23 -1.53 4.40
CA PHE A 45 -8.52 -2.77 4.75
C PHE A 45 -8.43 -3.72 3.55
N SER A 46 -9.54 -3.93 2.84
CA SER A 46 -9.69 -4.85 1.71
C SER A 46 -9.84 -4.19 0.34
N VAL A 47 -9.55 -2.88 0.26
CA VAL A 47 -9.76 -2.09 -0.96
C VAL A 47 -8.49 -1.31 -1.30
N VAL A 48 -8.02 -1.49 -2.53
CA VAL A 48 -6.81 -0.86 -3.06
C VAL A 48 -7.15 -0.12 -4.35
N LEU A 49 -6.86 1.17 -4.39
CA LEU A 49 -6.86 1.95 -5.62
C LEU A 49 -5.53 1.72 -6.35
N MET A 50 -5.61 1.13 -7.53
CA MET A 50 -4.45 0.69 -8.31
C MET A 50 -4.52 1.29 -9.72
N PRO A 51 -3.39 1.69 -10.32
CA PRO A 51 -3.38 2.08 -11.72
C PRO A 51 -3.82 0.93 -12.65
N GLU A 52 -4.57 1.24 -13.70
CA GLU A 52 -5.08 0.22 -14.63
C GLU A 52 -3.97 -0.63 -15.27
N TYR A 53 -2.79 -0.03 -15.54
CA TYR A 53 -1.66 -0.76 -16.13
C TYR A 53 -1.13 -1.91 -15.26
N ARG A 54 -1.45 -1.94 -13.95
CA ARG A 54 -1.05 -3.01 -13.03
C ARG A 54 -2.03 -4.19 -12.95
N ILE A 55 -3.12 -4.19 -13.71
CA ILE A 55 -4.08 -5.32 -13.71
C ILE A 55 -3.39 -6.67 -13.98
N LYS A 56 -2.46 -6.72 -14.95
CA LYS A 56 -1.71 -7.96 -15.26
C LYS A 56 -0.87 -8.43 -14.07
N GLU A 57 -0.25 -7.49 -13.35
CA GLU A 57 0.51 -7.78 -12.13
C GLU A 57 -0.42 -8.31 -11.03
N ALA A 58 -1.60 -7.71 -10.86
CA ALA A 58 -2.60 -8.14 -9.88
C ALA A 58 -3.03 -9.60 -10.11
N ILE A 59 -3.32 -9.99 -11.35
CA ILE A 59 -3.69 -11.37 -11.71
C ILE A 59 -2.57 -12.35 -11.30
N VAL A 60 -1.31 -12.01 -11.58
CA VAL A 60 -0.15 -12.82 -11.20
C VAL A 60 0.00 -12.91 -9.68
N VAL A 61 -0.26 -11.81 -8.96
CA VAL A 61 -0.25 -11.81 -7.49
C VAL A 61 -1.33 -12.72 -6.93
N VAL A 62 -2.55 -12.68 -7.47
CA VAL A 62 -3.67 -13.55 -7.05
C VAL A 62 -3.34 -15.02 -7.28
N ASP A 63 -2.76 -15.37 -8.44
CA ASP A 63 -2.30 -16.74 -8.72
C ASP A 63 -1.24 -17.19 -7.70
N LYS A 64 -0.25 -16.35 -7.39
CA LYS A 64 0.75 -16.63 -6.35
C LYS A 64 0.12 -16.83 -4.98
N ILE A 65 -0.92 -16.05 -4.66
CA ILE A 65 -1.65 -16.16 -3.39
C ILE A 65 -2.33 -17.53 -3.27
N LYS A 66 -3.03 -17.96 -4.32
CA LYS A 66 -3.69 -19.27 -4.40
C LYS A 66 -2.68 -20.43 -4.34
N LYS A 67 -1.59 -20.36 -5.12
CA LYS A 67 -0.51 -21.37 -5.09
C LYS A 67 0.15 -21.49 -3.72
N LYS A 68 0.28 -20.38 -2.99
CA LYS A 68 0.86 -20.40 -1.64
C LYS A 68 -0.04 -21.12 -0.63
N LEU A 69 -1.37 -21.08 -0.78
CA LEU A 69 -2.28 -21.91 0.02
C LEU A 69 -2.06 -23.39 -0.28
N GLU A 70 -1.98 -23.76 -1.56
CA GLU A 70 -1.77 -25.13 -1.99
C GLU A 70 -0.48 -25.72 -1.40
N TRP A 71 0.65 -25.01 -1.54
CA TRP A 71 1.93 -25.42 -1.00
C TRP A 71 1.96 -25.56 0.53
N ASN A 72 1.12 -24.79 1.22
CA ASN A 72 0.99 -24.87 2.67
C ASN A 72 -0.01 -25.95 3.13
N GLY A 73 -0.56 -26.76 2.21
CA GLY A 73 -1.52 -27.82 2.53
C GLY A 73 -2.95 -27.32 2.77
N PHE A 74 -3.25 -26.07 2.40
CA PHE A 74 -4.53 -25.40 2.64
C PHE A 74 -5.41 -25.34 1.39
N ARG A 75 -5.37 -26.40 0.56
CA ARG A 75 -6.05 -26.45 -0.75
C ARG A 75 -7.55 -26.15 -0.67
N LYS A 76 -8.22 -26.56 0.41
CA LYS A 76 -9.66 -26.31 0.63
C LYS A 76 -10.06 -24.82 0.64
N TYR A 77 -9.12 -23.93 0.96
CA TYR A 77 -9.37 -22.49 1.05
C TYR A 77 -9.11 -21.75 -0.28
N ILE A 78 -8.66 -22.44 -1.34
CA ILE A 78 -8.32 -21.78 -2.62
C ILE A 78 -9.54 -21.11 -3.26
N ASP A 79 -10.70 -21.78 -3.17
CA ASP A 79 -11.95 -21.30 -3.76
C ASP A 79 -12.60 -20.17 -2.91
N GLU A 80 -12.14 -19.99 -1.68
CA GLU A 80 -12.55 -18.89 -0.79
C GLU A 80 -11.78 -17.58 -1.07
N VAL A 81 -10.77 -17.61 -1.95
CA VAL A 81 -10.04 -16.40 -2.36
C VAL A 81 -10.83 -15.66 -3.44
N ASP A 82 -11.52 -14.59 -3.04
CA ASP A 82 -12.27 -13.68 -3.92
C ASP A 82 -11.49 -12.38 -4.12
N VAL A 83 -11.10 -12.09 -5.36
CA VAL A 83 -10.46 -10.83 -5.72
C VAL A 83 -11.13 -10.27 -6.96
N LYS A 84 -11.71 -9.08 -6.81
CA LYS A 84 -12.43 -8.35 -7.85
C LYS A 84 -11.66 -7.11 -8.25
N ILE A 85 -11.60 -6.88 -9.57
CA ILE A 85 -11.04 -5.65 -10.14
C ILE A 85 -12.19 -4.90 -10.80
N ILE A 86 -12.53 -3.75 -10.24
CA ILE A 86 -13.62 -2.90 -10.71
C ILE A 86 -13.00 -1.71 -11.42
N ARG A 87 -13.25 -1.61 -12.73
CA ARG A 87 -12.84 -0.45 -13.52
C ARG A 87 -13.80 0.69 -13.30
N PHE A 88 -13.28 1.89 -13.15
CA PHE A 88 -14.07 3.10 -13.06
C PHE A 88 -13.32 4.24 -13.74
N SER A 89 -14.04 5.28 -14.13
CA SER A 89 -13.48 6.48 -14.74
C SER A 89 -13.94 7.71 -13.97
N THR A 90 -13.05 8.66 -13.77
CA THR A 90 -13.40 10.02 -13.33
C THR A 90 -14.33 10.65 -14.35
N LYS A 91 -15.47 11.20 -13.93
CA LYS A 91 -16.39 11.89 -14.85
C LYS A 91 -15.93 13.31 -15.13
N SER A 92 -15.19 13.92 -14.19
CA SER A 92 -14.64 15.28 -14.33
C SER A 92 -13.20 15.39 -13.83
N PRO A 93 -12.48 16.48 -14.17
CA PRO A 93 -11.20 16.83 -13.55
C PRO A 93 -11.29 16.99 -12.02
N GLU A 94 -12.43 17.44 -11.50
CA GLU A 94 -12.67 17.58 -10.06
C GLU A 94 -12.68 16.22 -9.36
N ASP A 95 -13.27 15.18 -9.96
CA ASP A 95 -13.22 13.81 -9.43
C ASP A 95 -11.77 13.29 -9.35
N ALA A 96 -10.97 13.58 -10.39
CA ALA A 96 -9.56 13.21 -10.42
C ALA A 96 -8.76 13.94 -9.32
N LYS A 97 -9.11 15.20 -9.05
CA LYS A 97 -8.52 15.98 -7.96
C LYS A 97 -8.91 15.43 -6.59
N MET A 98 -10.17 15.07 -6.38
CA MET A 98 -10.60 14.40 -5.14
C MET A 98 -9.84 13.09 -4.90
N MET A 99 -9.66 12.27 -5.94
CA MET A 99 -8.83 11.06 -5.83
C MET A 99 -7.37 11.37 -5.50
N LEU A 100 -6.79 12.38 -6.14
CA LEU A 100 -5.44 12.83 -5.83
C LEU A 100 -5.31 13.22 -4.36
N ASP A 101 -6.27 13.98 -3.83
CA ASP A 101 -6.28 14.38 -2.43
C ASP A 101 -6.37 13.16 -1.50
N ILE A 102 -7.25 12.18 -1.79
CA ILE A 102 -7.29 10.90 -1.05
C ILE A 102 -5.92 10.21 -1.05
N PHE A 103 -5.24 10.12 -2.19
CA PHE A 103 -3.91 9.49 -2.26
C PHE A 103 -2.87 10.25 -1.42
N ARG A 104 -2.90 11.58 -1.47
CA ARG A 104 -2.00 12.43 -0.67
C ARG A 104 -2.25 12.24 0.82
N GLU A 105 -3.50 12.23 1.24
CA GLU A 105 -3.86 12.05 2.65
C GLU A 105 -3.43 10.68 3.18
N LEU A 106 -3.68 9.60 2.43
CA LEU A 106 -3.27 8.24 2.85
C LEU A 106 -1.74 8.13 3.03
N LEU A 107 -0.97 8.70 2.10
CA LEU A 107 0.48 8.74 2.23
C LEU A 107 0.93 9.60 3.40
N ARG A 108 0.34 10.80 3.55
CA ARG A 108 0.62 11.73 4.64
C ARG A 108 0.41 11.08 6.00
N ASP A 109 -0.74 10.45 6.20
CA ASP A 109 -1.11 9.83 7.46
C ASP A 109 -0.22 8.63 7.77
N THR A 110 0.12 7.83 6.75
CA THR A 110 1.07 6.72 6.91
C THR A 110 2.46 7.21 7.30
N LEU A 111 2.96 8.29 6.68
CA LEU A 111 4.27 8.87 6.98
C LEU A 111 4.30 9.52 8.37
N LYS A 112 3.25 10.26 8.74
CA LYS A 112 3.11 10.89 10.07
C LYS A 112 3.08 9.82 11.17
N TYR A 113 2.20 8.83 11.03
CA TYR A 113 2.11 7.73 11.98
C TYR A 113 3.45 7.00 12.13
N ALA A 114 4.14 6.72 11.02
CA ALA A 114 5.44 6.06 11.06
C ALA A 114 6.49 6.88 11.85
N LYS A 115 6.47 8.21 11.70
CA LYS A 115 7.37 9.12 12.40
C LYS A 115 7.07 9.15 13.90
N GLU A 116 5.81 9.34 14.25
CA GLU A 116 5.34 9.38 15.64
C GLU A 116 5.66 8.07 16.35
N GLU A 117 5.38 6.94 15.71
CA GLU A 117 5.65 5.61 16.26
C GLU A 117 7.16 5.37 16.42
N ALA A 118 7.99 5.77 15.45
CA ALA A 118 9.44 5.67 15.58
C ALA A 118 9.97 6.51 16.75
N MET A 119 9.48 7.75 16.90
CA MET A 119 9.87 8.63 18.00
C MET A 119 9.41 8.07 19.35
N ARG A 120 8.20 7.51 19.43
CA ARG A 120 7.66 6.87 20.64
C ARG A 120 8.55 5.70 21.06
N LYS A 121 8.86 4.80 20.13
CA LYS A 121 9.75 3.65 20.37
C LYS A 121 11.12 4.06 20.89
N LEU A 122 11.74 5.10 20.30
CA LEU A 122 13.02 5.62 20.78
C LEU A 122 12.91 6.20 22.20
N LYS A 123 11.84 6.94 22.50
CA LYS A 123 11.59 7.48 23.86
C LYS A 123 11.39 6.38 24.91
N GLU A 124 10.78 5.27 24.52
CA GLU A 124 10.56 4.10 25.38
C GLU A 124 11.82 3.23 25.56
N GLY A 125 12.95 3.65 24.96
CA GLY A 125 14.23 2.93 25.08
C GLY A 125 14.38 1.75 24.13
N GLU A 126 13.55 1.66 23.08
CA GLU A 126 13.72 0.63 22.05
C GLU A 126 15.03 0.83 21.27
N ASP A 127 15.70 -0.28 20.99
CA ASP A 127 16.96 -0.29 20.26
C ASP A 127 16.86 0.41 18.89
N TYR A 128 17.85 1.26 18.60
CA TYR A 128 17.89 2.05 17.37
C TYR A 128 17.85 1.18 16.11
N THR A 129 18.51 0.01 16.11
CA THR A 129 18.51 -0.92 14.97
C THR A 129 17.11 -1.46 14.70
N LYS A 130 16.33 -1.75 15.76
CA LYS A 130 14.92 -2.17 15.64
C LYS A 130 14.05 -1.05 15.07
N VAL A 131 14.22 0.18 15.55
CA VAL A 131 13.48 1.35 15.03
C VAL A 131 13.84 1.62 13.57
N LYS A 132 15.12 1.57 13.21
CA LYS A 132 15.59 1.69 11.83
C LYS A 132 14.98 0.62 10.93
N ALA A 133 14.98 -0.64 11.36
CA ALA A 133 14.36 -1.74 10.61
C ALA A 133 12.84 -1.52 10.41
N TYR A 134 12.15 -1.00 11.43
CA TYR A 134 10.74 -0.61 11.33
C TYR A 134 10.54 0.47 10.26
N ILE A 135 11.28 1.57 10.31
CA ILE A 135 11.13 2.67 9.34
C ILE A 135 11.47 2.18 7.93
N GLN A 136 12.53 1.39 7.75
CA GLN A 136 12.90 0.79 6.47
C GLN A 136 11.77 -0.06 5.88
N LYS A 137 11.12 -0.88 6.73
CA LYS A 137 9.96 -1.68 6.31
C LYS A 137 8.82 -0.81 5.84
N VAL A 138 8.48 0.24 6.59
CA VAL A 138 7.44 1.20 6.22
C VAL A 138 7.77 1.91 4.91
N VAL A 139 8.97 2.48 4.79
CA VAL A 139 9.44 3.18 3.58
C VAL A 139 9.39 2.27 2.36
N SER A 140 9.86 1.02 2.47
CA SER A 140 9.82 0.06 1.37
C SER A 140 8.39 -0.25 0.89
N ARG A 141 7.43 -0.24 1.82
CA ARG A 141 6.01 -0.48 1.53
C ARG A 141 5.42 0.73 0.82
N ILE A 142 5.63 1.94 1.36
CA ILE A 142 5.10 3.17 0.79
C ILE A 142 5.62 3.36 -0.65
N ARG A 143 6.92 3.12 -0.90
CA ARG A 143 7.49 3.20 -2.26
C ARG A 143 6.80 2.28 -3.29
N LYS A 144 6.33 1.10 -2.87
CA LYS A 144 5.62 0.17 -3.76
C LYS A 144 4.19 0.64 -4.05
N GLN A 145 3.57 1.26 -3.05
CA GLN A 145 2.20 1.78 -3.07
C GLN A 145 2.08 3.09 -3.84
N ASP A 146 3.11 3.94 -3.80
CA ASP A 146 3.12 5.26 -4.41
C ASP A 146 3.25 5.23 -5.94
N ALA A 147 2.22 4.73 -6.60
CA ALA A 147 2.20 4.51 -8.03
C ALA A 147 2.30 5.80 -8.87
N LEU A 148 1.85 6.94 -8.34
CA LEU A 148 1.92 8.26 -8.97
C LEU A 148 3.18 9.05 -8.59
N LYS A 149 4.09 8.46 -7.79
CA LYS A 149 5.31 9.11 -7.29
C LYS A 149 5.02 10.43 -6.55
N LEU A 150 3.94 10.46 -5.75
CA LEU A 150 3.53 11.63 -5.01
C LEU A 150 4.57 12.07 -3.99
N ILE A 151 5.35 11.14 -3.42
CA ILE A 151 6.44 11.50 -2.48
C ILE A 151 7.48 12.40 -3.15
N GLU A 152 7.73 12.22 -4.44
CA GLU A 152 8.71 13.03 -5.19
C GLU A 152 8.11 14.35 -5.68
N ARG A 153 6.80 14.35 -5.94
CA ARG A 153 6.06 15.41 -6.63
C ARG A 153 5.32 16.37 -5.69
N ASP A 154 5.04 15.97 -4.46
CA ASP A 154 4.36 16.77 -3.44
C ASP A 154 5.37 17.22 -2.36
N SER A 155 5.41 18.52 -2.08
CA SER A 155 6.38 19.11 -1.16
C SER A 155 6.20 18.67 0.29
N GLU A 156 4.96 18.51 0.76
CA GLU A 156 4.64 18.07 2.12
C GLU A 156 5.06 16.60 2.30
N LEU A 157 4.66 15.73 1.37
CA LEU A 157 5.02 14.31 1.42
C LEU A 157 6.54 14.13 1.33
N LYS A 158 7.22 14.91 0.47
CA LYS A 158 8.67 14.90 0.34
C LYS A 158 9.37 15.27 1.66
N GLN A 159 8.89 16.30 2.35
CA GLN A 159 9.44 16.71 3.65
C GLN A 159 9.20 15.65 4.73
N LEU A 160 7.99 15.09 4.81
CA LEU A 160 7.68 14.01 5.75
C LEU A 160 8.57 12.79 5.51
N TYR A 161 8.70 12.39 4.25
CA TYR A 161 9.56 11.29 3.83
C TYR A 161 11.03 11.54 4.17
N ALA A 162 11.54 12.75 3.93
CA ALA A 162 12.89 13.14 4.31
C ALA A 162 13.12 13.05 5.83
N SER A 163 12.15 13.50 6.62
CA SER A 163 12.24 13.42 8.09
C SER A 163 12.36 11.98 8.62
N LEU A 164 11.70 11.02 7.97
CA LEU A 164 11.88 9.59 8.27
C LEU A 164 13.27 9.09 7.88
N ASN A 165 13.83 9.55 6.76
CA ASN A 165 15.18 9.18 6.36
C ASN A 165 16.24 9.70 7.34
N VAL A 166 16.04 10.90 7.90
CA VAL A 166 16.92 11.44 8.96
C VAL A 166 16.89 10.52 10.18
N LEU A 167 15.72 10.07 10.63
CA LEU A 167 15.61 9.10 11.72
C LEU A 167 16.31 7.77 11.41
N MET A 168 16.37 7.33 10.15
CA MET A 168 17.07 6.12 9.72
C MET A 168 18.59 6.27 9.57
N ALA A 169 19.09 7.49 9.33
CA ALA A 169 20.51 7.76 9.19
C ALA A 169 21.23 7.73 10.54
N GLY A 170 20.50 8.04 11.61
CA GLY A 170 21.06 8.24 12.94
C GLY A 170 21.61 9.66 12.98
N THR A 171 21.26 10.41 14.01
CA THR A 171 21.99 11.65 14.34
C THR A 171 23.41 11.30 14.74
#